data_AF-A0A431KZA4-F1
#
_entry.id   AF-A0A431KZA4-F1
#
_cell.length_a   1.000
_cell.length_b   1.000
_cell.length_c   1.000
_cell.angle_alpha   90.00
_cell.angle_beta   90.00
_cell.angle_gamma   90.00
#
_symmetry.space_group_name_H-M   'P 1'
#
loop_
_entity.id
_entity.type
_entity.pdbx_description
1 polymer ?
#
loop_
_entity_poly.entity_id
_entity_poly.type
_entity_poly.pdbx_seq_one_letter_code
_entity_poly.pdbx_strand_id
1 'polypeptide(L)'
;MPNLTSKQRSLLRELFGLEQEQPLSLEELAESRNTTPQNVRALERRALRRIDVRRRRITRRVSPIMPFKAGEPLTSKEKRILKTLWGIDDGILKEYLVTAFLCDATFEEVFCAETKALFTSRSET
;
A
#
# COMPACT_ATOMS: atom_id res chain seq x y z
N MET A 1 0.42 -4.53 16.88
CA MET A 1 -0.03 -4.84 15.50
C MET A 1 1.13 -5.56 14.82
N PRO A 2 0.94 -6.73 14.20
CA PRO A 2 2.05 -7.41 13.54
C PRO A 2 2.45 -6.66 12.26
N ASN A 3 3.71 -6.24 12.19
CA ASN A 3 4.36 -5.60 11.04
C ASN A 3 4.39 -6.50 9.80
N LEU A 4 4.55 -5.94 8.60
CA LEU A 4 4.69 -6.75 7.37
C LEU A 4 5.99 -7.57 7.37
N THR A 5 5.94 -8.80 6.87
CA THR A 5 7.16 -9.61 6.69
C THR A 5 7.98 -9.11 5.50
N SER A 6 9.27 -9.46 5.43
CA SER A 6 10.13 -9.10 4.28
C SER A 6 9.51 -9.49 2.93
N LYS A 7 8.96 -10.71 2.84
CA LYS A 7 8.27 -11.20 1.63
C LYS A 7 7.05 -10.36 1.26
N GLN A 8 6.27 -9.91 2.25
CA GLN A 8 5.10 -9.06 2.02
C GLN A 8 5.50 -7.65 1.58
N ARG A 9 6.57 -7.09 2.16
CA ARG A 9 7.08 -5.75 1.78
C ARG A 9 7.57 -5.73 0.34
N SER A 10 8.38 -6.72 -0.05
CA SER A 10 8.84 -6.87 -1.43
C SER A 10 7.66 -7.06 -2.39
N LEU A 11 6.65 -7.86 -2.02
CA LEU A 11 5.45 -8.00 -2.85
C LEU A 11 4.72 -6.67 -3.06
N LEU A 12 4.41 -5.92 -2.00
CA LEU A 12 3.71 -4.65 -2.12
C LEU A 12 4.55 -3.60 -2.88
N ARG A 13 5.87 -3.64 -2.73
CA ARG A 13 6.78 -2.75 -3.46
C ARG A 13 6.67 -2.94 -4.97
N GLU A 14 6.62 -4.19 -5.42
CA GLU A 14 6.49 -4.55 -6.84
C GLU A 14 5.05 -4.31 -7.34
N LEU A 15 4.05 -4.79 -6.60
CA LEU A 15 2.62 -4.68 -6.96
C LEU A 15 2.15 -3.22 -7.13
N PHE A 16 2.68 -2.30 -6.32
CA PHE A 16 2.30 -0.87 -6.40
C PHE A 16 3.34 -0.01 -7.13
N GLY A 17 4.36 -0.61 -7.74
CA GLY A 17 5.41 0.13 -8.44
C GLY A 17 6.07 1.18 -7.55
N LEU A 18 6.37 0.85 -6.29
CA LEU A 18 6.89 1.83 -5.32
C LEU A 18 8.34 2.22 -5.64
N GLU A 19 9.11 1.34 -6.28
CA GLU A 19 10.49 1.61 -6.73
C GLU A 19 10.64 1.69 -8.25
N GLN A 20 9.61 1.29 -9.00
CA GLN A 20 9.63 1.20 -10.45
C GLN A 20 8.59 2.16 -11.04
N GLU A 21 8.71 2.52 -12.32
CA GLU A 21 7.71 3.39 -12.95
C GLU A 21 6.33 2.72 -13.00
N GLN A 22 6.30 1.41 -13.30
CA GLN A 22 5.08 0.65 -13.49
C GLN A 22 4.86 -0.41 -12.39
N PRO A 23 3.62 -0.59 -11.91
CA PRO A 23 3.24 -1.73 -11.08
C PRO A 23 3.28 -3.02 -11.88
N LEU A 24 3.56 -4.14 -11.20
CA LEU A 24 3.48 -5.48 -11.80
C LEU A 24 2.15 -6.14 -11.48
N SER A 25 1.59 -6.83 -12.47
CA SER A 25 0.41 -7.70 -12.30
C SER A 25 0.71 -8.91 -11.41
N LEU A 26 -0.34 -9.57 -10.91
CA LEU A 26 -0.19 -10.78 -10.12
C LEU A 26 0.47 -11.93 -10.91
N GLU A 27 0.24 -11.96 -12.22
CA GLU A 27 0.80 -12.91 -13.17
C GLU A 27 2.31 -12.70 -13.36
N GLU A 28 2.74 -11.47 -13.61
CA GLU A 28 4.17 -11.12 -13.73
C GLU A 28 4.92 -11.33 -12.40
N LEU A 29 4.25 -11.08 -11.28
CA LEU A 29 4.78 -11.37 -9.94
C LEU A 29 4.92 -12.87 -9.69
N ALA A 30 4.02 -13.69 -10.23
CA ALA A 30 4.09 -15.13 -10.11
C ALA A 30 5.28 -15.70 -10.91
N GLU A 31 5.46 -15.21 -12.13
CA GLU A 31 6.55 -15.58 -13.02
C GLU A 31 7.91 -15.19 -12.43
N SER A 32 8.09 -13.92 -12.05
CA SER A 32 9.35 -13.42 -11.46
C SER A 32 9.76 -14.13 -10.16
N ARG A 33 8.78 -14.67 -9.42
CA ARG A 33 9.00 -15.39 -8.15
C ARG A 33 8.96 -16.90 -8.29
N ASN A 34 8.84 -17.42 -9.52
CA ASN A 34 8.72 -18.85 -9.83
C ASN A 34 7.69 -19.56 -8.93
N THR A 35 6.48 -18.99 -8.86
CA THR A 35 5.38 -19.47 -8.02
C THR A 35 4.06 -19.39 -8.77
N THR A 36 2.97 -19.92 -8.20
CA THR A 36 1.63 -19.78 -8.79
C THR A 36 1.02 -18.40 -8.47
N PRO A 37 0.18 -17.84 -9.36
CA PRO A 37 -0.59 -16.62 -9.10
C PRO A 37 -1.46 -16.72 -7.84
N GLN A 38 -1.97 -17.92 -7.54
CA GLN A 38 -2.75 -18.19 -6.34
C GLN A 38 -1.96 -17.95 -5.04
N ASN A 39 -0.68 -18.34 -5.02
CA ASN A 39 0.22 -18.11 -3.89
C ASN A 39 0.54 -16.62 -3.72
N VAL A 40 0.76 -15.91 -4.84
CA VAL A 40 0.96 -14.44 -4.85
C VAL A 40 -0.27 -13.75 -4.27
N ARG A 41 -1.46 -14.10 -4.76
CA ARG A 41 -2.76 -13.58 -4.29
C ARG A 41 -3.03 -13.91 -2.82
N ALA A 42 -2.57 -15.07 -2.33
CA ALA A 42 -2.66 -15.41 -0.91
C ALA A 42 -1.72 -14.54 -0.05
N LEU A 43 -0.50 -14.28 -0.53
CA LEU A 43 0.47 -13.42 0.13
C LEU A 43 0.01 -11.96 0.17
N GLU A 44 -0.53 -11.47 -0.96
CA GLU A 44 -1.15 -10.16 -1.11
C GLU A 44 -2.29 -9.98 -0.10
N ARG A 45 -3.27 -10.90 -0.10
CA ARG A 45 -4.39 -10.86 0.88
C ARG A 45 -3.92 -10.81 2.32
N ARG A 46 -2.85 -11.54 2.67
CA ARG A 46 -2.26 -11.51 4.02
C ARG A 46 -1.62 -10.16 4.33
N ALA A 47 -0.96 -9.52 3.35
CA ALA A 47 -0.36 -8.20 3.50
C ALA A 47 -1.45 -7.11 3.65
N LEU A 48 -2.41 -7.09 2.73
CA LEU A 48 -3.52 -6.14 2.72
C LEU A 48 -4.40 -6.26 3.97
N ARG A 49 -4.62 -7.48 4.49
CA ARG A 49 -5.36 -7.66 5.75
C ARG A 49 -4.69 -6.93 6.91
N ARG A 50 -3.36 -6.91 7.00
CA ARG A 50 -2.63 -6.20 8.07
C ARG A 50 -2.80 -4.68 7.93
N ILE A 51 -2.72 -4.18 6.70
CA ILE A 51 -2.98 -2.77 6.38
C ILE A 51 -4.42 -2.39 6.74
N ASP A 52 -5.40 -3.22 6.37
CA ASP A 52 -6.82 -2.98 6.65
C ASP A 52 -7.12 -2.96 8.16
N VAL A 53 -6.56 -3.88 8.95
CA VAL A 53 -6.76 -3.85 10.41
C VAL A 53 -6.22 -2.53 11.00
N ARG A 54 -5.05 -2.05 10.54
CA ARG A 54 -4.48 -0.76 10.97
C ARG A 54 -5.38 0.40 10.55
N ARG A 55 -5.77 0.43 9.28
CA ARG A 55 -6.61 1.48 8.68
C ARG A 55 -7.94 1.60 9.41
N ARG A 56 -8.63 0.49 9.71
CA ARG A 56 -9.91 0.49 10.45
C ARG A 56 -9.81 1.10 11.85
N ARG A 57 -8.65 1.01 12.53
CA ARG A 57 -8.47 1.67 13.83
C ARG A 57 -8.42 3.19 13.70
N ILE A 58 -7.87 3.68 12.60
CA ILE A 58 -7.73 5.10 12.31
C ILE A 58 -9.04 5.68 11.77
N THR A 59 -9.67 5.02 10.80
CA THR A 59 -10.91 5.50 10.17
C THR A 59 -12.14 5.46 11.09
N ARG A 60 -12.12 4.66 12.16
CA ARG A 60 -13.13 4.76 13.23
C ARG A 60 -13.12 6.11 13.95
N ARG A 61 -12.02 6.87 13.86
CA ARG A 61 -11.83 8.16 14.54
C ARG A 61 -12.00 9.36 13.60
N VAL A 62 -11.83 9.16 12.30
CA VAL A 62 -11.87 10.21 11.29
C VAL A 62 -12.47 9.63 10.01
N SER A 63 -13.49 10.27 9.45
CA SER A 63 -14.04 9.98 8.12
C SER A 63 -13.64 11.10 7.16
N PRO A 64 -12.49 11.03 6.49
CA PRO A 64 -12.14 12.03 5.51
C PRO A 64 -13.03 11.81 4.28
N ILE A 65 -14.02 12.69 4.10
CA ILE A 65 -14.76 12.81 2.85
C ILE A 65 -13.87 13.63 1.93
N MET A 66 -12.95 12.95 1.22
CA MET A 66 -12.09 13.60 0.24
C MET A 66 -12.16 12.85 -1.09
N PRO A 67 -12.41 13.55 -2.21
CA PRO A 67 -12.38 12.94 -3.52
C PRO A 67 -10.93 12.56 -3.86
N PHE A 68 -10.71 11.29 -4.19
CA PHE A 68 -9.50 10.86 -4.87
C PHE A 68 -9.89 10.47 -6.30
N LYS A 69 -9.01 10.74 -7.26
CA LYS A 69 -9.23 10.30 -8.64
C LYS A 69 -8.81 8.83 -8.76
N ALA A 70 -9.81 7.96 -8.79
CA ALA A 70 -9.60 6.54 -9.10
C ALA A 70 -9.03 6.39 -10.51
N GLY A 71 -8.09 5.45 -10.70
CA GLY A 71 -7.50 5.13 -12.00
C GLY A 71 -6.28 5.96 -12.41
N GLU A 72 -5.92 7.03 -11.70
CA GLU A 72 -4.65 7.71 -11.93
C GLU A 72 -3.47 6.91 -11.32
N PRO A 73 -2.30 6.86 -11.96
CA PRO A 73 -1.11 6.24 -11.38
C PRO A 73 -0.67 6.96 -10.11
N LEU A 74 0.05 6.25 -9.24
CA LEU A 74 0.62 6.83 -8.02
C LEU A 74 1.74 7.80 -8.38
N THR A 75 1.65 9.04 -7.89
CA THR A 75 2.71 10.05 -8.01
C THR A 75 3.92 9.68 -7.14
N SER A 76 5.08 10.29 -7.40
CA SER A 76 6.28 10.09 -6.58
C SER A 76 6.07 10.45 -5.10
N LYS A 77 5.23 11.44 -4.79
CA LYS A 77 4.86 11.80 -3.41
C LYS A 77 4.00 10.70 -2.77
N GLU A 78 2.99 10.21 -3.48
CA GLU A 78 2.13 9.11 -3.01
C GLU A 78 2.94 7.83 -2.79
N LYS A 79 3.83 7.46 -3.72
CA LYS A 79 4.74 6.30 -3.57
C LYS A 79 5.60 6.43 -2.31
N ARG A 80 6.17 7.61 -2.03
CA ARG A 80 6.96 7.89 -0.81
C ARG A 80 6.13 7.76 0.46
N ILE A 81 4.90 8.29 0.45
CA ILE A 81 3.94 8.17 1.55
C ILE A 81 3.68 6.68 1.82
N LEU A 82 3.38 5.88 0.80
CA LEU A 82 3.07 4.46 0.96
C LEU A 82 4.27 3.66 1.49
N LYS A 83 5.48 3.94 1.00
CA LYS A 83 6.71 3.31 1.53
C LYS A 83 6.87 3.55 3.02
N THR A 84 6.68 4.80 3.45
CA THR A 84 6.80 5.22 4.84
C THR A 84 5.69 4.62 5.69
N LEU A 85 4.45 4.72 5.22
CA LEU A 85 3.24 4.29 5.90
C LEU A 85 3.19 2.78 6.13
N TRP A 86 3.51 2.01 5.08
CA TRP A 86 3.48 0.55 5.13
C TRP A 86 4.77 -0.05 5.67
N GLY A 87 5.75 0.79 6.04
CA GLY A 87 7.04 0.33 6.52
C GLY A 87 7.74 -0.54 5.50
N ILE A 88 7.68 -0.17 4.22
CA ILE A 88 8.29 -0.95 3.13
C ILE A 88 9.80 -1.09 3.36
N ASP A 89 10.45 -0.02 3.83
CA ASP A 89 11.90 0.01 3.97
C ASP A 89 12.36 -0.48 5.35
N ASP A 90 11.74 0.01 6.42
CA ASP A 90 12.15 -0.30 7.81
C ASP A 90 11.33 -1.42 8.48
N GLY A 91 10.28 -1.90 7.84
CA GLY A 91 9.39 -2.92 8.39
C GLY A 91 8.43 -2.42 9.45
N ILE A 92 8.32 -1.11 9.68
CA ILE A 92 7.49 -0.54 10.75
C ILE A 92 6.29 0.16 10.13
N LEU A 93 5.09 -0.37 10.39
CA LEU A 93 3.84 0.28 10.03
C LEU A 93 3.66 1.57 10.84
N LYS A 94 3.56 2.70 10.15
CA LYS A 94 3.43 4.01 10.79
C LYS A 94 1.98 4.47 10.86
N GLU A 95 1.72 5.36 11.81
CA GLU A 95 0.45 6.08 11.90
C GLU A 95 0.40 7.21 10.87
N TYR A 96 -0.81 7.66 10.50
CA TYR A 96 -0.95 8.70 9.48
C TYR A 96 -0.28 10.01 9.85
N LEU A 97 -0.42 10.46 11.10
CA LEU A 97 0.19 11.72 11.55
C LEU A 97 1.73 11.65 11.51
N VAL A 98 2.29 10.49 11.87
CA VAL A 98 3.74 10.26 11.78
C VAL A 98 4.20 10.25 10.33
N THR A 99 3.47 9.54 9.45
CA THR A 99 3.79 9.53 8.01
C THR A 99 3.65 10.93 7.39
N ALA A 100 2.60 11.67 7.76
CA ALA A 100 2.34 13.02 7.30
C ALA A 100 3.52 13.94 7.64
N PHE A 101 3.97 13.90 8.89
CA PHE A 101 5.15 14.62 9.34
C PHE A 101 6.43 14.23 8.56
N LEU A 102 6.70 12.93 8.42
CA LEU A 102 7.92 12.44 7.76
C LEU A 102 7.94 12.70 6.23
N CYS A 103 6.78 12.84 5.61
CA CYS A 103 6.64 13.01 4.16
C CYS A 103 6.32 14.44 3.73
N ASP A 104 6.31 15.40 4.67
CA ASP A 104 5.83 16.78 4.43
C ASP A 104 4.46 16.77 3.71
N ALA A 105 3.53 16.06 4.33
CA ALA A 105 2.20 15.82 3.81
C ALA A 105 1.14 16.06 4.89
N THR A 106 -0.11 16.23 4.49
CA THR A 106 -1.23 16.29 5.42
C THR A 106 -1.75 14.90 5.77
N PHE A 107 -2.54 14.80 6.84
CA PHE A 107 -3.24 13.56 7.19
C PHE A 107 -4.11 13.06 6.03
N GLU A 108 -4.80 13.99 5.36
CA GLU A 108 -5.68 13.73 4.23
C GLU A 108 -4.89 13.21 3.03
N GLU A 109 -3.74 13.80 2.71
CA GLU A 109 -2.88 13.32 1.63
C GLU A 109 -2.43 11.87 1.89
N VAL A 110 -2.06 11.54 3.14
CA VAL A 110 -1.68 10.18 3.52
C VAL A 110 -2.86 9.21 3.37
N PHE A 111 -4.04 9.63 3.82
CA PHE A 111 -5.26 8.82 3.67
C PHE A 111 -5.65 8.62 2.21
N CYS A 112 -5.60 9.66 1.40
CA CYS A 112 -5.91 9.61 -0.03
C CYS A 112 -4.92 8.72 -0.78
N ALA A 113 -3.62 8.83 -0.53
CA ALA A 113 -2.62 7.97 -1.14
C ALA A 113 -2.86 6.48 -0.85
N GLU A 114 -3.15 6.14 0.41
CA GLU A 114 -3.47 4.75 0.78
C GLU A 114 -4.80 4.29 0.19
N THR A 115 -5.81 5.16 0.16
CA THR A 115 -7.12 4.84 -0.42
C THR A 115 -7.01 4.57 -1.92
N LYS A 116 -6.28 5.44 -2.63
CA LYS A 116 -6.01 5.31 -4.07
C LYS A 116 -5.33 3.98 -4.36
N ALA A 117 -4.24 3.66 -3.67
CA ALA A 117 -3.53 2.41 -3.86
C ALA A 117 -4.42 1.17 -3.61
N LEU A 118 -5.17 1.15 -2.50
CA LEU A 118 -6.06 0.04 -2.18
C LEU A 118 -7.28 -0.07 -3.12
N PHE A 119 -7.64 1.01 -3.81
CA PHE A 119 -8.67 0.96 -4.84
C PHE A 119 -8.11 0.36 -6.13
N THR A 120 -6.90 0.74 -6.54
CA THR A 120 -6.21 0.16 -7.72
C THR A 120 -6.11 -1.36 -7.61
N SER A 121 -5.72 -1.89 -6.43
CA SER A 121 -5.60 -3.35 -6.23
C SER A 121 -6.94 -4.10 -6.24
N ARG A 122 -8.08 -3.42 -6.18
CA ARG A 122 -9.43 -4.04 -6.22
C ARG A 122 -10.05 -4.00 -7.60
N SER A 123 -9.55 -3.16 -8.51
CA SER A 123 -10.08 -3.05 -9.87
C SER A 123 -9.53 -4.11 -10.83
N GLU A 124 -8.47 -4.82 -10.44
CA GLU A 124 -7.86 -5.91 -11.22
C GLU A 124 -8.43 -7.31 -10.89
N THR A 125 -9.48 -7.40 -10.05
CA THR A 125 -10.19 -8.66 -9.74
C THR A 125 -11.52 -8.76 -10.45
#